data_AF-A0A1B6ASN4-F1
#
_entry.id   AF-A0A1B6ASN4-F1
#
_cell.length_a   1.000
_cell.length_b   1.000
_cell.length_c   1.000
_cell.angle_alpha   90.00
_cell.angle_beta   90.00
_cell.angle_gamma   90.00
#
_symmetry.space_group_name_H-M   'P 1'
#
loop_
_entity.id
_entity.type
_entity.pdbx_description
1 polymer ?
#
loop_
_entity_poly.entity_id
_entity_poly.type
_entity_poly.pdbx_seq_one_letter_code
_entity_poly.pdbx_strand_id
1 'polypeptide(L)'
;MKRDEALDVVKESLAEIVPDADFAALGPDDTFRDALELDSLDFLSFIEVLGRRTGIRIDDEDTPNRTTLSDSADFLVARTE
;
A
#
# COMPACT_ATOMS: atom_id res chain seq x y z
N MET A 1 -3.59 14.37 -4.48
CA MET A 1 -2.40 13.67 -4.99
C MET A 1 -2.75 12.98 -6.31
N LYS A 2 -1.81 12.76 -7.25
CA LYS A 2 -2.11 11.99 -8.47
C LYS A 2 -1.97 10.48 -8.25
N ARG A 3 -2.64 9.66 -9.08
CA ARG A 3 -2.57 8.19 -8.99
C ARG A 3 -1.14 7.65 -9.10
N ASP A 4 -0.32 8.19 -10.01
CA ASP A 4 1.09 7.83 -10.12
C ASP A 4 1.88 8.11 -8.85
N GLU A 5 1.69 9.28 -8.23
CA GLU A 5 2.34 9.62 -6.96
C GLU A 5 1.86 8.69 -5.84
N ALA A 6 0.58 8.33 -5.83
CA ALA A 6 0.01 7.38 -4.89
C ALA A 6 0.68 6.01 -4.99
N LEU A 7 0.83 5.50 -6.22
CA LEU A 7 1.47 4.22 -6.49
C LEU A 7 2.94 4.23 -6.06
N ASP A 8 3.65 5.33 -6.31
CA ASP A 8 5.04 5.48 -5.91
C ASP A 8 5.18 5.42 -4.38
N VAL A 9 4.36 6.18 -3.65
CA VAL A 9 4.34 6.16 -2.18
C VAL A 9 3.99 4.78 -1.62
N VAL A 10 3.04 4.08 -2.23
CA VAL A 10 2.67 2.71 -1.83
C VAL A 10 3.85 1.75 -2.03
N LYS A 11 4.52 1.80 -3.19
CA LYS A 11 5.70 0.98 -3.48
C LYS A 11 6.85 1.28 -2.55
N GLU A 12 7.14 2.56 -2.28
CA GLU A 12 8.16 2.94 -1.31
C GLU A 12 7.84 2.44 0.10
N SER A 13 6.57 2.51 0.51
CA SER A 13 6.14 2.01 1.82
C SER A 13 6.28 0.49 1.92
N LEU A 14 5.97 -0.23 0.84
CA LEU A 14 6.18 -1.68 0.77
C LEU A 14 7.67 -2.04 0.75
N ALA A 15 8.50 -1.28 0.04
CA ALA A 15 9.95 -1.52 -0.04
C ALA A 15 10.65 -1.34 1.32
N GLU A 16 10.06 -0.55 2.23
CA GLU A 16 10.53 -0.38 3.60
C GLU A 16 10.28 -1.64 4.46
N ILE A 17 9.20 -2.37 4.18
CA ILE A 17 8.83 -3.61 4.90
C ILE A 17 9.49 -4.83 4.25
N VAL A 18 9.39 -4.92 2.91
CA VAL A 18 9.96 -6.00 2.10
C VAL A 18 10.87 -5.38 1.04
N PRO A 19 12.16 -5.19 1.35
CA PRO A 19 13.12 -4.62 0.41
C PRO A 19 13.38 -5.51 -0.82
N ASP A 20 13.10 -6.81 -0.71
CA ASP A 20 13.21 -7.79 -1.80
C ASP A 20 11.91 -7.93 -2.62
N ALA A 21 10.94 -7.02 -2.43
CA ALA A 21 9.67 -7.04 -3.15
C ALA A 21 9.85 -6.76 -4.65
N ASP A 22 9.32 -7.66 -5.50
CA ASP A 22 9.36 -7.48 -6.95
C ASP A 22 8.15 -6.69 -7.45
N PHE A 23 8.26 -5.35 -7.40
CA PHE A 23 7.23 -4.44 -7.90
C PHE A 23 7.07 -4.44 -9.42
N ALA A 24 7.99 -5.07 -10.17
CA ALA A 24 7.87 -5.21 -11.61
C ALA A 24 6.95 -6.38 -11.99
N ALA A 25 6.91 -7.42 -11.14
CA ALA A 25 5.98 -8.53 -11.26
C ALA A 25 4.61 -8.24 -10.62
N LEU A 26 4.52 -7.27 -9.71
CA LEU A 26 3.28 -6.89 -9.01
C LEU A 26 2.31 -6.14 -9.95
N GLY A 27 1.21 -6.80 -10.31
CA GLY A 27 0.11 -6.18 -11.05
C GLY A 27 -0.69 -5.17 -10.21
N PRO A 28 -1.47 -4.29 -10.85
CA PRO A 28 -2.28 -3.29 -10.15
C PRO A 28 -3.36 -3.93 -9.25
N ASP A 29 -3.89 -5.08 -9.65
CA ASP A 29 -4.95 -5.81 -8.95
C ASP A 29 -4.41 -7.00 -8.13
N ASP A 30 -3.08 -7.19 -8.10
CA ASP A 30 -2.47 -8.25 -7.31
C ASP A 30 -2.45 -7.89 -5.83
N THR A 31 -2.81 -8.86 -4.99
CA THR A 31 -2.79 -8.69 -3.55
C THR A 31 -1.38 -8.79 -3.00
N PHE A 32 -0.95 -7.82 -2.19
CA PHE A 32 0.39 -7.76 -1.59
C PHE A 32 0.73 -9.03 -0.80
N ARG A 33 -0.25 -9.62 -0.11
CA ARG A 33 -0.06 -10.87 0.65
C ARG A 33 0.33 -12.06 -0.22
N ASP A 34 -0.19 -12.12 -1.44
CA ASP A 34 0.09 -13.24 -2.35
C ASP A 34 1.35 -12.95 -3.18
N ALA A 35 1.43 -11.73 -3.73
CA ALA A 35 2.51 -11.34 -4.62
C ALA A 35 3.83 -11.02 -3.90
N LEU A 36 3.77 -10.51 -2.67
CA LEU A 36 4.94 -10.17 -1.85
C LEU A 36 5.06 -11.06 -0.61
N GLU A 37 4.24 -12.11 -0.51
CA GLU A 37 4.21 -13.05 0.62
C GLU A 37 4.11 -12.37 1.99
N LEU A 38 3.39 -11.23 2.08
CA LEU A 38 3.27 -10.47 3.33
C LEU A 38 2.49 -11.25 4.41
N ASP A 39 3.07 -11.32 5.60
CA ASP A 39 2.36 -11.76 6.78
C ASP A 39 1.42 -10.66 7.32
N SER A 40 0.54 -11.03 8.26
CA SER A 40 -0.39 -10.07 8.89
C SER A 40 0.32 -8.92 9.61
N LEU A 41 1.52 -9.16 10.14
CA LEU A 41 2.31 -8.15 10.84
C LEU A 41 2.98 -7.18 9.88
N ASP A 42 3.49 -7.69 8.75
CA ASP A 42 4.07 -6.86 7.69
C ASP A 42 3.01 -5.97 7.06
N PHE A 43 1.82 -6.52 6.82
CA PHE A 43 0.70 -5.73 6.30
C PHE A 43 0.30 -4.60 7.26
N LEU A 44 0.22 -4.87 8.57
CA LEU A 44 -0.09 -3.83 9.57
C LEU A 44 1.00 -2.74 9.59
N SER A 45 2.27 -3.16 9.50
CA SER A 45 3.41 -2.24 9.46
C SER A 45 3.39 -1.37 8.20
N PHE A 46 3.04 -1.96 7.04
CA PHE A 46 2.83 -1.24 5.78
C PHE A 46 1.75 -0.15 5.93
N ILE A 47 0.59 -0.49 6.50
CA ILE A 47 -0.49 0.48 6.72
C ILE A 47 -0.03 1.62 7.64
N GLU A 48 0.71 1.32 8.70
CA GLU A 48 1.22 2.34 9.63
C GLU A 48 2.26 3.27 8.97
N VAL A 49 3.17 2.71 8.16
CA VAL A 49 4.15 3.46 7.37
C VAL A 49 3.45 4.33 6.32
N LEU A 50 2.49 3.76 5.59
CA LEU A 50 1.73 4.46 4.56
C LEU A 50 0.96 5.65 5.15
N GLY A 51 0.25 5.43 6.26
CA GLY A 51 -0.49 6.48 6.96
C GLY A 51 0.43 7.57 7.51
N ARG A 52 1.60 7.21 8.06
CA ARG A 52 2.61 8.20 8.50
C ARG A 52 3.18 9.02 7.36
N ARG A 53 3.54 8.39 6.23
CA ARG A 53 4.12 9.07 5.06
C ARG A 53 3.14 10.04 4.40
N THR A 54 1.88 9.62 4.29
CA THR A 54 0.83 10.40 3.61
C THR A 54 0.11 11.36 4.55
N GLY A 55 0.25 11.17 5.87
CA GLY A 55 -0.50 11.90 6.89
C GLY A 55 -1.97 11.47 7.01
N ILE A 56 -2.35 10.38 6.34
CA ILE A 56 -3.73 9.88 6.34
C ILE A 56 -3.90 8.87 7.47
N ARG A 57 -4.98 9.02 8.25
CA ARG A 57 -5.41 7.97 9.16
C ARG A 57 -6.06 6.84 8.37
N ILE A 58 -5.49 5.64 8.50
CA ILE A 58 -6.06 4.39 8.00
C ILE A 58 -6.57 3.65 9.23
N ASP A 59 -7.88 3.51 9.35
CA ASP A 59 -8.52 2.76 10.43
C ASP A 59 -8.55 1.26 10.09
N ASP A 60 -8.67 0.41 11.11
CA ASP A 60 -8.67 -1.05 10.96
C ASP A 60 -9.76 -1.52 9.97
N GLU A 61 -10.90 -0.82 9.93
CA GLU A 61 -12.03 -1.09 9.04
C GLU A 61 -11.71 -0.83 7.55
N ASP A 62 -10.74 0.05 7.26
CA ASP A 62 -10.28 0.35 5.90
C ASP A 62 -9.23 -0.66 5.41
N THR A 63 -8.55 -1.36 6.32
CA THR A 63 -7.45 -2.29 6.00
C THR A 63 -7.81 -3.49 5.11
N PRO A 64 -8.99 -4.17 5.22
CA PRO A 64 -9.27 -5.34 4.39
C PRO A 64 -9.44 -5.01 2.91
N ASN A 65 -9.71 -3.75 2.56
CA ASN A 65 -9.86 -3.30 1.18
C ASN A 65 -8.56 -2.70 0.61
N ARG A 66 -7.46 -2.64 1.38
CA ARG A 66 -6.16 -2.05 0.94
C ARG A 66 -5.14 -3.13 0.64
N THR A 67 -5.56 -4.15 -0.08
CA THR A 67 -4.72 -5.32 -0.36
C THR A 67 -3.98 -5.20 -1.69
N THR A 68 -4.36 -4.28 -2.58
CA THR A 68 -3.78 -4.13 -3.92
C THR A 68 -3.15 -2.74 -4.13
N LEU A 69 -2.29 -2.61 -5.14
CA LEU A 69 -1.74 -1.33 -5.58
C LEU A 69 -2.86 -0.38 -6.01
N SER A 70 -3.83 -0.88 -6.78
CA SER A 70 -4.94 -0.12 -7.32
C SER A 70 -5.82 0.44 -6.20
N ASP A 71 -6.22 -0.39 -5.24
CA ASP A 71 -7.04 0.04 -4.10
C ASP A 71 -6.29 1.04 -3.22
N SER A 72 -5.01 0.77 -2.94
CA SER A 72 -4.21 1.68 -2.11
C SER A 72 -4.04 3.04 -2.79
N ALA A 73 -3.77 3.05 -4.10
CA ALA A 73 -3.66 4.28 -4.86
C ALA A 73 -4.99 5.05 -4.91
N ASP A 74 -6.10 4.39 -5.21
CA ASP A 74 -7.44 5.00 -5.23
C ASP A 74 -7.81 5.59 -3.87
N PHE A 75 -7.47 4.92 -2.77
CA PHE A 75 -7.67 5.45 -1.42
C PHE A 75 -7.00 6.79 -1.22
N LEU A 76 -5.70 6.83 -1.53
CA LEU A 76 -4.88 7.98 -1.23
C LEU A 76 -5.26 9.16 -2.12
N VAL A 77 -5.62 8.89 -3.38
CA VAL A 77 -6.20 9.91 -4.26
C VAL A 77 -7.49 10.45 -3.64
N ALA A 78 -8.45 9.58 -3.29
CA ALA A 78 -9.73 9.99 -2.72
C ALA A 78 -9.63 10.73 -1.36
N ARG A 79 -8.56 10.50 -0.59
CA ARG A 79 -8.31 11.20 0.69
C ARG A 79 -7.51 12.49 0.56
N THR A 80 -6.87 12.72 -0.58
CA THR A 80 -6.01 13.91 -0.84
C THR A 80 -6.56 14.82 -1.94
N GLU A 81 -7.79 14.57 -2.39
CA GLU A 81 -8.65 15.50 -3.15
C GLU A 81 -9.44 16.40 -2.19
#